data_AF-A0A2K8U6K4-F1
#
_entry.id   AF-A0A2K8U6K4-F1
#
_cell.length_a   1.000
_cell.length_b   1.000
_cell.length_c   1.000
_cell.angle_alpha   90.00
_cell.angle_beta   90.00
_cell.angle_gamma   90.00
#
_symmetry.space_group_name_H-M   'P 1'
#
loop_
_entity.id
_entity.type
_entity.pdbx_description
1 polymer ?
#
loop_
_entity_poly.entity_id
_entity_poly.type
_entity_poly.pdbx_seq_one_letter_code
_entity_poly.pdbx_strand_id
1 'polypeptide(L)'
;MKSKTSSPTSEPRLRVGLKDVSREEFATAVGERLGTEQVSIRLDASVIAFFKAKAGTQSYEILINQALHRAMDDEHMEDRLRRVVGEELASHRDDRRD
;
A
#
# COMPACT_ATOMS: atom_id res chain seq x y z
N MET A 1 -3.49 -43.04 -23.31
CA MET A 1 -3.70 -41.65 -23.76
C MET A 1 -5.09 -41.24 -23.26
N LYS A 2 -5.32 -40.23 -22.43
CA LYS A 2 -4.77 -38.87 -22.40
C LYS A 2 -4.75 -38.37 -20.94
N SER A 3 -3.57 -38.05 -20.42
CA SER A 3 -3.39 -37.30 -19.18
C SER A 3 -3.84 -35.86 -19.46
N LYS A 4 -4.85 -35.35 -18.74
CA LYS A 4 -5.19 -33.92 -18.81
C LYS A 4 -4.20 -33.14 -17.97
N THR A 5 -3.28 -32.54 -18.69
CA THR A 5 -2.27 -31.56 -18.31
C THR A 5 -2.82 -30.53 -17.32
N SER A 6 -2.09 -30.31 -16.25
CA SER A 6 -2.24 -29.21 -15.31
C SER A 6 -2.31 -27.86 -16.05
N SER A 7 -3.44 -27.17 -15.94
CA SER A 7 -3.63 -25.80 -16.44
C SER A 7 -3.03 -24.77 -15.46
N PRO A 8 -2.70 -23.57 -15.97
CA PRO A 8 -1.56 -22.76 -15.59
C PRO A 8 -1.82 -21.95 -14.31
N THR A 9 -0.75 -21.42 -13.71
CA THR A 9 -0.75 -20.42 -12.62
C THR A 9 -2.03 -19.60 -12.59
N SER A 10 -2.93 -19.98 -11.68
CA SER A 10 -4.21 -19.29 -11.48
C SER A 10 -3.92 -17.84 -11.14
N GLU A 11 -4.49 -16.91 -11.90
CA GLU A 11 -4.51 -15.50 -11.51
C GLU A 11 -5.01 -15.39 -10.05
N PRO A 12 -4.42 -14.50 -9.23
CA PRO A 12 -4.82 -14.33 -7.85
C PRO A 12 -6.30 -13.95 -7.80
N ARG A 13 -7.10 -14.75 -7.07
CA ARG A 13 -8.54 -14.53 -6.94
C ARG A 13 -8.79 -13.32 -6.06
N LEU A 14 -9.40 -12.28 -6.63
CA LEU A 14 -9.82 -11.10 -5.88
C LEU A 14 -11.03 -11.46 -5.01
N ARG A 15 -10.96 -11.13 -3.72
CA ARG A 15 -12.00 -11.46 -2.73
C ARG A 15 -12.40 -10.26 -1.91
N VAL A 16 -13.69 -10.14 -1.64
CA VAL A 16 -14.25 -9.22 -0.64
C VAL A 16 -14.93 -10.09 0.43
N GLY A 17 -14.38 -10.07 1.65
CA GLY A 17 -14.72 -11.06 2.67
C GLY A 17 -14.37 -12.48 2.22
N LEU A 18 -15.33 -13.40 2.27
CA LEU A 18 -15.17 -14.80 1.83
C LEU A 18 -15.67 -15.06 0.39
N LYS A 19 -16.00 -14.01 -0.37
CA LYS A 19 -16.58 -14.13 -1.72
C LYS A 19 -15.55 -13.75 -2.79
N ASP A 20 -15.39 -14.61 -3.79
CA ASP A 20 -14.67 -14.32 -5.03
C ASP A 20 -15.45 -13.26 -5.83
N VAL A 21 -14.79 -12.16 -6.21
CA VAL A 21 -15.40 -11.00 -6.86
C VAL A 21 -14.62 -10.59 -8.11
N SER A 22 -15.28 -9.84 -9.00
CA SER A 22 -14.61 -9.23 -10.15
C SER A 22 -13.66 -8.11 -9.73
N ARG A 23 -12.78 -7.68 -10.64
CA ARG A 23 -11.86 -6.55 -10.39
C ARG A 23 -12.61 -5.24 -10.14
N GLU A 24 -13.75 -5.05 -10.78
CA GLU A 24 -14.62 -3.87 -10.63
C GLU A 24 -15.31 -3.89 -9.27
N GLU A 25 -15.88 -5.03 -8.88
CA GLU A 25 -16.50 -5.21 -7.56
C GLU A 25 -15.47 -5.06 -6.43
N PHE A 26 -14.26 -5.58 -6.63
CA PHE A 26 -13.15 -5.39 -5.70
C PHE A 26 -12.76 -3.91 -5.59
N ALA A 27 -12.62 -3.20 -6.71
CA ALA A 27 -12.29 -1.78 -6.72
C ALA A 27 -13.37 -0.93 -6.03
N THR A 28 -14.65 -1.24 -6.26
CA THR A 28 -15.78 -0.56 -5.59
C THR A 28 -15.76 -0.82 -4.08
N ALA A 29 -15.63 -2.07 -3.64
CA ALA A 29 -15.59 -2.39 -2.21
C ALA A 29 -14.38 -1.78 -1.50
N VAL A 30 -13.23 -1.71 -2.19
CA VAL A 30 -12.05 -1.00 -1.71
C VAL A 30 -12.31 0.51 -1.61
N GLY A 31 -12.94 1.12 -2.63
CA GLY A 31 -13.32 2.53 -2.62
C GLY A 31 -14.30 2.89 -1.51
N GLU A 32 -15.34 2.07 -1.30
CA GLU A 32 -16.33 2.24 -0.23
C GLU A 32 -15.70 2.13 1.17
N ARG A 33 -14.73 1.22 1.34
CA ARG A 33 -14.04 1.05 2.63
C ARG A 33 -12.98 2.12 2.90
N LEU A 34 -12.33 2.63 1.87
CA LEU A 34 -11.22 3.58 1.99
C LEU A 34 -11.64 5.04 2.03
N GLY A 35 -12.90 5.37 1.70
CA GLY A 35 -13.50 6.69 1.91
C GLY A 35 -12.63 7.87 1.47
N THR A 36 -12.74 8.31 0.22
CA THR A 36 -12.01 9.51 -0.24
C THR A 36 -12.67 10.78 0.26
N GLU A 37 -11.94 11.59 1.03
CA GLU A 37 -12.36 12.94 1.43
C GLU A 37 -11.83 13.98 0.42
N GLN A 38 -12.70 14.89 -0.03
CA GLN A 38 -12.30 15.97 -0.93
C GLN A 38 -11.82 17.17 -0.12
N VAL A 39 -10.51 17.44 -0.19
CA VAL A 39 -9.88 18.58 0.51
C VAL A 39 -9.25 19.55 -0.49
N SER A 40 -9.28 20.85 -0.17
CA SER A 40 -8.59 21.88 -0.94
C SER A 40 -7.20 22.14 -0.35
N ILE A 41 -6.16 21.79 -1.11
CA ILE A 41 -4.76 21.98 -0.71
C ILE A 41 -4.01 22.80 -1.77
N ARG A 42 -3.04 23.61 -1.34
CA ARG A 42 -2.13 24.30 -2.26
C ARG A 42 -0.87 23.47 -2.46
N LEU A 43 -0.53 23.22 -3.72
CA LEU A 43 0.69 22.52 -4.13
C LEU A 43 1.50 23.42 -5.06
N ASP A 44 2.83 23.32 -4.96
CA ASP A 44 3.73 24.05 -5.85
C ASP A 44 3.56 23.60 -7.30
N ALA A 45 3.72 24.55 -8.23
CA ALA A 45 3.59 24.28 -9.66
C ALA A 45 4.58 23.22 -10.15
N SER A 46 5.79 23.17 -9.57
CA SER A 46 6.81 22.17 -9.87
C SER A 46 6.38 20.76 -9.50
N VAL A 47 5.72 20.59 -8.35
CA VAL A 47 5.20 19.30 -7.88
C VAL A 47 4.09 18.81 -8.81
N ILE A 48 3.16 19.70 -9.16
CA ILE A 48 2.08 19.37 -10.11
C ILE A 48 2.66 18.98 -11.47
N ALA A 49 3.64 19.73 -11.97
CA ALA A 49 4.30 19.43 -13.25
C ALA A 49 4.99 18.06 -13.25
N PHE A 50 5.69 17.71 -12.17
CA PHE A 50 6.34 16.41 -11.99
C PHE A 50 5.34 15.26 -12.07
N PHE A 51 4.24 15.34 -11.32
CA PHE A 51 3.24 14.26 -11.32
C PHE A 51 2.42 14.21 -12.61
N LYS A 52 2.19 15.34 -13.29
CA LYS A 52 1.61 15.35 -14.63
C LYS A 52 2.50 14.68 -15.68
N ALA A 53 3.82 14.89 -15.61
CA ALA A 53 4.76 14.23 -16.52
C ALA A 53 4.88 12.72 -16.24
N LYS A 54 4.70 12.32 -14.97
CA LYS A 54 4.71 10.91 -14.54
C LYS A 54 3.38 10.19 -14.79
N ALA A 55 2.29 10.94 -14.88
CA ALA A 55 0.96 10.45 -15.16
C ALA A 55 0.89 9.94 -16.61
N GLY A 56 1.10 8.64 -16.79
CA GLY A 56 0.79 7.95 -18.05
C GLY A 56 -0.72 7.76 -18.19
N THR A 57 -1.19 6.53 -17.99
CA THR A 57 -2.63 6.20 -18.01
C THR A 57 -3.35 6.47 -16.68
N GLN A 58 -2.62 6.80 -15.62
CA GLN A 58 -3.18 7.09 -14.29
C GLN A 58 -3.34 8.61 -14.09
N SER A 59 -4.35 9.03 -13.32
CA SER A 59 -4.47 10.44 -12.89
C SER A 59 -3.29 10.84 -12.01
N TYR A 60 -2.77 12.07 -12.21
CA TYR A 60 -1.71 12.61 -11.36
C TYR A 60 -2.14 12.71 -9.89
N GLU A 61 -3.43 12.87 -9.60
CA GLU A 61 -3.99 12.90 -8.24
C GLU A 61 -3.80 11.56 -7.52
N ILE A 62 -3.98 10.45 -8.24
CA ILE A 62 -3.75 9.11 -7.70
C ILE A 62 -2.27 8.93 -7.32
N LEU A 63 -1.36 9.43 -8.16
CA LEU A 63 0.08 9.36 -7.90
C LEU A 63 0.49 10.22 -6.70
N ILE A 64 -0.13 11.39 -6.53
CA ILE A 64 0.09 12.27 -5.37
C ILE A 64 -0.39 11.56 -4.09
N ASN A 65 -1.61 11.02 -4.08
CA ASN A 65 -2.12 10.31 -2.92
C ASN A 65 -1.28 9.07 -2.58
N GLN A 66 -0.81 8.32 -3.57
CA GLN A 66 0.12 7.21 -3.35
C GLN A 66 1.44 7.65 -2.74
N ALA A 67 1.98 8.79 -3.17
CA ALA A 67 3.21 9.34 -2.59
C ALA A 67 3.00 9.76 -1.14
N LEU A 68 1.85 10.37 -0.82
CA LEU A 68 1.47 10.72 0.56
C LEU A 68 1.31 9.48 1.44
N HIS A 69 0.65 8.43 0.96
CA HIS A 69 0.55 7.17 1.69
C HIS A 69 1.92 6.56 2.00
N ARG A 70 2.85 6.56 1.02
CA ARG A 70 4.21 6.06 1.25
C ARG A 70 4.96 6.88 2.30
N ALA A 71 4.83 8.21 2.26
CA ALA A 71 5.45 9.07 3.26
C ALA A 71 4.92 8.79 4.68
N MET A 72 3.60 8.58 4.82
CA MET A 72 3.00 8.16 6.09
C MET A 72 3.53 6.78 6.54
N ASP A 73 3.58 5.82 5.62
CA ASP A 73 4.08 4.47 5.92
C ASP A 73 5.55 4.48 6.35
N ASP A 74 6.39 5.30 5.71
CA ASP A 74 7.81 5.46 6.03
C ASP A 74 8.01 6.07 7.42
N GLU A 75 7.24 7.11 7.79
CA GLU A 75 7.25 7.67 9.16
C GLU A 75 6.89 6.60 10.20
N HIS A 76 5.83 5.82 9.93
CA HIS A 76 5.42 4.73 10.82
C HIS A 76 6.42 3.57 10.84
N MET A 77 7.15 3.32 9.74
CA MET A 77 8.15 2.26 9.67
C MET A 77 9.42 2.63 10.43
N GLU A 78 9.89 3.88 10.35
CA GLU A 78 11.00 4.37 11.17
C GLU A 78 10.69 4.25 12.67
N ASP A 79 9.50 4.66 13.09
CA ASP A 79 9.11 4.59 14.49
C ASP A 79 9.00 3.15 15.00
N ARG A 80 8.44 2.25 14.17
CA ARG A 80 8.43 0.81 14.47
C ARG A 80 9.84 0.24 14.53
N LEU A 81 10.73 0.63 13.62
CA LEU A 81 12.11 0.15 13.59
C LEU A 81 12.90 0.62 14.83
N ARG A 82 12.79 1.91 15.19
CA ARG A 82 13.41 2.47 16.40
C ARG A 82 12.92 1.78 17.66
N ARG A 83 11.62 1.48 17.72
CA ARG A 83 11.01 0.75 18.84
C ARG A 83 11.57 -0.67 18.95
N VAL A 84 11.54 -1.45 17.87
CA VAL A 84 12.02 -2.84 17.88
C VAL A 84 13.52 -2.89 18.20
N VAL A 85 14.34 -2.05 17.57
CA VAL A 85 15.78 -1.97 17.88
C VAL A 85 16.01 -1.55 19.34
N GLY A 86 15.22 -0.61 19.86
CA GLY A 86 15.30 -0.18 21.26
C GLY A 86 14.93 -1.29 22.24
N GLU A 87 13.88 -2.06 21.96
CA GLU A 87 13.42 -3.19 22.77
C GLU A 87 14.46 -4.32 22.79
N GLU A 88 15.06 -4.66 21.63
CA GLU A 88 16.10 -5.69 21.53
C GLU A 88 17.39 -5.30 22.29
N LEU A 89 17.81 -4.03 22.22
CA LEU A 89 18.97 -3.50 22.94
C LEU A 89 18.75 -3.37 24.45
N ALA A 90 17.50 -3.27 24.90
CA ALA A 90 17.14 -3.31 26.32
C ALA A 90 17.14 -4.76 26.83
N SER A 91 16.53 -5.69 26.09
CA SER A 91 16.54 -7.12 26.40
C SER A 91 17.96 -7.69 26.49
N HIS A 92 18.84 -7.33 25.55
CA HIS A 92 20.26 -7.74 25.55
C HIS A 92 21.11 -7.11 26.67
N ARG A 93 20.61 -6.06 27.33
CA ARG A 93 21.29 -5.43 28.48
C ARG A 93 20.89 -6.05 29.80
N ASP A 94 19.65 -6.53 29.91
CA ASP A 94 19.18 -7.25 31.09
C ASP A 94 19.74 -8.69 31.13
N ASP A 95 19.83 -9.40 29.99
CA ASP A 95 20.43 -10.75 29.90
C ASP A 95 21.94 -10.81 30.26
N ARG A 96 22.64 -9.67 30.36
CA ARG A 96 24.05 -9.60 30.76
C ARG A 96 24.26 -9.20 32.22
N ARG A 97 23.20 -9.05 33.00
CA ARG A 97 23.23 -8.66 34.42
C ARG A 97 22.83 -9.78 35.40
N ASP A 98 22.59 -11.00 34.91
CA ASP A 98 22.44 -12.22 35.70
C ASP A 98 23.66 -13.14 35.54
#